data_AF-A0AAV2J3Q0-F1
#
_entry.id   AF-A0AAV2J3Q0-F1
#
_cell.length_a   1.000
_cell.length_b   1.000
_cell.length_c   1.000
_cell.angle_alpha   90.00
_cell.angle_beta   90.00
_cell.angle_gamma   90.00
#
_symmetry.space_group_name_H-M   'P 1'
#
loop_
_entity.id
_entity.type
_entity.pdbx_description
1 polymer ?
#
loop_
_entity_poly.entity_id
_entity_poly.type
_entity_poly.pdbx_seq_one_letter_code
_entity_poly.pdbx_strand_id
1 'polypeptide(L)'
;MSLFCRKVDPTSYRDRIPLRVIRAEAELSVLEKAYLGAVERGDYATVRQALEEAEIYFRININCVDPLGRTALLIAIENENLEMIELLLSFNVRVGDALLHAVRKEVVGAVELLLNHKKPRGENQV
;
A
#
# COMPACT_ATOMS: atom_id res chain seq x y z
N MET A 1 -31.43 -49.93 10.02
CA MET A 1 -31.89 -48.56 10.32
C MET A 1 -31.24 -47.62 9.33
N SER A 2 -31.98 -47.18 8.32
CA SER A 2 -31.43 -46.44 7.17
C SER A 2 -31.22 -44.97 7.52
N LEU A 3 -30.00 -44.46 7.35
CA LEU A 3 -29.64 -43.05 7.51
C LEU A 3 -30.30 -42.23 6.39
N PHE A 4 -31.27 -41.40 6.74
CA PHE A 4 -31.84 -40.41 5.83
C PHE A 4 -30.84 -39.25 5.65
N CYS A 5 -30.14 -39.25 4.52
CA CYS A 5 -29.44 -38.04 4.07
C CYS A 5 -30.49 -37.06 3.53
N ARG A 6 -30.77 -35.97 4.27
CA ARG A 6 -31.68 -34.91 3.85
C ARG A 6 -31.11 -34.25 2.59
N LYS A 7 -31.81 -34.37 1.46
CA LYS A 7 -31.56 -33.56 0.27
C LYS A 7 -31.80 -32.09 0.65
N VAL A 8 -30.80 -31.24 0.44
CA VAL A 8 -30.90 -29.79 0.63
C VAL A 8 -31.75 -29.22 -0.50
N ASP A 9 -32.83 -28.52 -0.15
CA ASP A 9 -33.77 -27.95 -1.12
C ASP A 9 -33.12 -26.83 -1.96
N PRO A 10 -33.30 -26.81 -3.29
CA PRO A 10 -32.69 -25.83 -4.20
C PRO A 10 -33.30 -24.41 -4.09
N THR A 11 -34.37 -24.25 -3.32
CA THR A 11 -35.08 -22.97 -3.13
C THR A 11 -34.34 -21.98 -2.22
N SER A 12 -33.37 -22.44 -1.42
CA SER A 12 -32.63 -21.58 -0.48
C SER A 12 -31.70 -20.55 -1.17
N TYR A 13 -31.45 -20.68 -2.48
CA TYR A 13 -30.58 -19.78 -3.22
C TYR A 13 -31.31 -18.62 -3.94
N ARG A 14 -32.65 -18.60 -3.95
CA ARG A 14 -33.44 -17.58 -4.68
C ARG A 14 -33.50 -16.21 -3.99
N ASP A 15 -33.13 -16.13 -2.72
CA ASP A 15 -33.20 -14.88 -1.93
C ASP A 15 -31.85 -14.17 -1.80
N ARG A 16 -30.82 -14.57 -2.57
CA ARG A 16 -29.50 -13.92 -2.52
C ARG A 16 -29.48 -12.69 -3.41
N ILE A 17 -29.39 -11.52 -2.78
CA ILE A 17 -29.06 -10.27 -3.49
C ILE A 17 -27.60 -10.37 -3.96
N PRO A 18 -27.31 -10.23 -5.27
CA PRO A 18 -25.95 -10.28 -5.76
C PRO A 18 -25.16 -9.08 -5.25
N LEU A 19 -24.13 -9.33 -4.45
CA LEU A 19 -23.17 -8.30 -4.07
C LEU A 19 -22.30 -7.95 -5.28
N ARG A 20 -22.39 -6.71 -5.74
CA ARG A 20 -21.54 -6.17 -6.81
C ARG A 20 -20.63 -5.11 -6.22
N VAL A 21 -19.36 -5.10 -6.64
CA VAL A 21 -18.44 -4.00 -6.32
C VAL A 21 -18.96 -2.75 -7.02
N ILE A 22 -19.48 -1.79 -6.24
CA ILE A 22 -20.10 -0.54 -6.74
C ILE A 22 -19.03 0.49 -7.09
N ARG A 23 -17.86 0.41 -6.44
CA ARG A 23 -16.69 1.26 -6.70
C ARG A 23 -15.51 0.37 -7.08
N ALA A 24 -15.23 0.26 -8.38
CA ALA A 24 -14.01 -0.37 -8.85
C ALA A 24 -12.90 0.69 -8.82
N GLU A 25 -12.03 0.64 -7.82
CA GLU A 25 -10.75 1.35 -7.91
C GLU A 25 -9.86 0.66 -8.96
N ALA A 26 -8.88 1.38 -9.49
CA ALA A 26 -7.95 0.80 -10.45
C ALA A 26 -7.23 -0.39 -9.79
N GLU A 27 -7.34 -1.57 -10.39
CA GLU A 27 -6.70 -2.75 -9.83
C GLU A 27 -5.18 -2.61 -9.91
N LEU A 28 -4.51 -2.79 -8.77
CA LEU A 28 -3.06 -2.89 -8.71
C LEU A 28 -2.56 -4.01 -9.61
N SER A 29 -1.50 -3.73 -10.37
CA SER A 29 -0.76 -4.75 -11.09
C SER A 29 -0.14 -5.78 -10.13
N VAL A 30 0.21 -6.96 -10.66
CA VAL A 30 0.87 -8.01 -9.86
C VAL A 30 2.18 -7.51 -9.23
N LEU A 31 2.92 -6.67 -9.96
CA LEU A 31 4.18 -6.10 -9.48
C LEU A 31 3.95 -5.07 -8.37
N GLU A 32 2.93 -4.20 -8.49
CA GLU A 32 2.60 -3.25 -7.43
C GLU A 32 2.09 -3.94 -6.17
N LYS A 33 1.30 -5.02 -6.31
CA LYS A 33 0.90 -5.86 -5.17
C LYS A 33 2.12 -6.50 -4.50
N ALA A 34 3.07 -7.01 -5.29
CA ALA A 34 4.30 -7.57 -4.76
C ALA A 34 5.16 -6.53 -4.04
N TYR A 35 5.26 -5.32 -4.59
CA TYR A 35 5.95 -4.18 -4.00
C TYR A 35 5.33 -3.78 -2.66
N LEU A 36 4.02 -3.50 -2.60
CA LEU A 36 3.35 -3.15 -1.34
C LEU A 36 3.44 -4.28 -0.30
N GLY A 37 3.28 -5.53 -0.73
CA GLY A 37 3.44 -6.68 0.15
C GLY A 37 4.88 -6.85 0.67
N ALA A 38 5.91 -6.48 -0.11
CA ALA A 38 7.29 -6.48 0.36
C ALA A 38 7.53 -5.41 1.44
N VAL A 39 6.93 -4.22 1.27
CA VAL A 39 6.94 -3.16 2.30
C VAL A 39 6.26 -3.62 3.58
N GLU A 40 5.08 -4.26 3.48
CA GLU A 40 4.36 -4.81 4.64
C GLU A 40 5.18 -5.84 5.43
N ARG A 41 5.97 -6.67 4.72
CA ARG A 41 6.86 -7.66 5.35
C ARG A 41 8.18 -7.08 5.86
N GLY A 42 8.48 -5.82 5.56
CA GLY A 42 9.78 -5.20 5.86
C GLY A 42 10.94 -5.73 5.01
N ASP A 43 10.67 -6.27 3.82
CA ASP A 43 11.69 -6.80 2.92
C ASP A 43 12.42 -5.67 2.17
N TYR A 44 13.46 -5.13 2.82
CA TYR A 44 14.23 -4.00 2.32
C TYR A 44 14.87 -4.26 0.95
N ALA A 45 15.46 -5.44 0.74
CA ALA A 45 16.19 -5.76 -0.49
C ALA A 45 15.26 -5.78 -1.70
N THR A 46 14.11 -6.44 -1.55
CA THR A 46 13.11 -6.52 -2.63
C THR A 46 12.50 -5.15 -2.92
N VAL A 47 12.21 -4.35 -1.89
CA VAL A 47 11.65 -3.00 -2.06
C VAL A 47 12.65 -2.10 -2.78
N ARG A 48 13.92 -2.11 -2.37
CA ARG A 48 14.98 -1.34 -3.02
C ARG A 48 15.12 -1.70 -4.49
N GLN A 49 15.17 -3.00 -4.81
CA GLN A 49 15.24 -3.46 -6.19
C GLN A 49 14.03 -2.98 -7.00
N ALA A 50 12.81 -3.09 -6.45
CA ALA A 50 11.61 -2.63 -7.14
C ALA A 50 11.61 -1.12 -7.41
N LEU A 51 12.13 -0.31 -6.48
CA LEU A 51 12.29 1.14 -6.66
C LEU A 51 13.33 1.49 -7.73
N GLU A 52 14.49 0.83 -7.72
CA GLU A 52 15.54 1.01 -8.73
C GLU A 52 15.04 0.60 -10.13
N GLU A 53 14.31 -0.51 -10.24
CA GLU A 53 13.68 -0.93 -11.51
C GLU A 53 12.58 0.05 -11.98
N ALA A 54 11.87 0.69 -11.05
CA ALA A 54 10.84 1.66 -11.37
C ALA A 54 11.43 2.94 -11.98
N GLU A 55 12.58 3.43 -11.49
CA GLU A 55 13.26 4.60 -12.05
C GLU A 55 13.75 4.37 -13.49
N ILE A 56 14.20 3.15 -13.79
CA ILE A 56 14.78 2.82 -15.10
C ILE A 56 13.68 2.45 -16.11
N TYR A 57 12.73 1.61 -15.70
CA TYR A 57 11.80 0.94 -16.61
C TYR A 57 10.34 1.39 -16.46
N PHE A 58 10.02 2.23 -15.47
CA PHE A 58 8.65 2.70 -15.19
C PHE A 58 7.62 1.56 -15.06
N ARG A 59 8.05 0.40 -14.56
CA ARG A 59 7.23 -0.83 -14.50
C ARG A 59 6.16 -0.81 -13.41
N ILE A 60 6.38 -0.04 -12.34
CA ILE A 60 5.45 0.11 -11.23
C ILE A 60 5.26 1.59 -10.92
N ASN A 61 4.05 1.95 -10.49
CA ASN A 61 3.85 3.23 -9.83
C ASN A 61 4.29 3.12 -8.36
N ILE A 62 5.40 3.75 -7.98
CA ILE A 62 5.90 3.74 -6.60
C ILE A 62 4.93 4.40 -5.59
N ASN A 63 3.97 5.20 -6.09
CA ASN A 63 2.92 5.86 -5.33
C ASN A 63 1.57 5.13 -5.42
N CYS A 64 1.58 3.84 -5.77
CA CYS A 64 0.38 3.03 -5.80
C CYS A 64 -0.26 2.91 -4.41
N VAL A 65 -1.56 2.60 -4.40
CA VAL A 65 -2.39 2.59 -3.21
C VAL A 65 -3.07 1.23 -3.11
N ASP A 66 -3.03 0.60 -1.93
CA ASP A 66 -3.73 -0.66 -1.68
C ASP A 66 -5.27 -0.47 -1.63
N PRO A 67 -6.06 -1.56 -1.64
CA PRO A 67 -7.51 -1.46 -1.52
C PRO A 67 -8.02 -0.84 -0.19
N LEU A 68 -7.13 -0.60 0.77
CA LEU A 68 -7.41 0.09 2.03
C LEU A 68 -7.07 1.58 1.98
N GLY A 69 -6.57 2.09 0.86
CA GLY A 69 -6.19 3.49 0.70
C GLY A 69 -4.78 3.82 1.21
N ARG A 70 -3.93 2.82 1.46
CA ARG A 70 -2.58 3.01 2.00
C ARG A 70 -1.51 3.00 0.90
N THR A 71 -0.57 3.92 1.00
CA THR A 71 0.66 3.91 0.20
C THR A 71 1.75 3.10 0.90
N ALA A 72 2.83 2.78 0.18
CA ALA A 72 4.03 2.17 0.77
C ALA A 72 4.56 2.95 1.99
N LEU A 73 4.58 4.28 1.92
CA LEU A 73 5.06 5.12 3.02
C LEU A 73 4.16 5.01 4.26
N LEU A 74 2.84 4.98 4.09
CA LEU A 74 1.91 4.82 5.20
C LEU A 74 2.06 3.45 5.86
N ILE A 75 2.24 2.39 5.06
CA ILE A 75 2.49 1.03 5.55
C ILE A 75 3.79 1.00 6.38
N ALA A 76 4.87 1.60 5.87
CA ALA A 76 6.15 1.64 6.58
C ALA A 76 6.05 2.38 7.93
N ILE A 77 5.26 3.46 8.00
CA ILE A 77 4.96 4.19 9.24
C ILE A 77 4.11 3.36 10.19
N GLU A 78 3.07 2.68 9.69
CA GLU A 78 2.23 1.79 10.51
C GLU A 78 3.04 0.67 11.17
N ASN A 79 4.09 0.20 10.50
CA ASN A 79 5.00 -0.83 10.98
C ASN A 79 6.20 -0.27 11.78
N GLU A 80 6.28 1.05 11.96
CA GLU A 80 7.41 1.75 12.63
C GLU A 80 8.79 1.40 12.05
N ASN A 81 8.85 1.04 10.76
CA ASN A 81 10.09 0.64 10.10
C ASN A 81 10.81 1.88 9.55
N LEU A 82 11.69 2.47 10.38
CA LEU A 82 12.42 3.70 10.05
C LEU A 82 13.33 3.54 8.82
N GLU A 83 14.03 2.41 8.68
CA GLU A 83 14.91 2.15 7.53
C GLU A 83 14.12 2.11 6.22
N MET A 84 12.94 1.49 6.24
CA MET A 84 12.03 1.47 5.08
C MET A 84 11.50 2.87 4.75
N ILE A 85 11.18 3.68 5.76
CA ILE A 85 10.77 5.08 5.58
C ILE A 85 11.90 5.88 4.91
N GLU A 86 13.13 5.78 5.40
CA GLU A 86 14.30 6.46 4.82
C GLU A 86 14.51 6.06 3.36
N LEU A 87 14.45 4.76 3.06
CA LEU A 87 14.55 4.24 1.69
C LEU A 87 13.46 4.84 0.79
N LEU A 88 12.20 4.78 1.21
CA LEU A 88 11.10 5.31 0.41
C LEU A 88 11.25 6.81 0.16
N LEU A 89 11.68 7.57 1.18
CA LEU A 89 11.94 9.00 1.05
C LEU A 89 13.13 9.30 0.13
N SER A 90 14.19 8.47 0.12
CA SER A 90 15.32 8.67 -0.81
C SER A 90 14.92 8.52 -2.28
N PHE A 91 13.88 7.72 -2.56
CA PHE A 91 13.29 7.57 -3.90
C PHE A 91 12.15 8.57 -4.18
N ASN A 92 12.02 9.64 -3.38
CA ASN A 92 11.07 10.72 -3.58
C ASN A 92 9.60 10.28 -3.71
N VAL A 93 9.18 9.24 -2.96
CA VAL A 93 7.76 8.87 -2.91
C VAL A 93 6.90 10.04 -2.42
N ARG A 94 5.64 10.06 -2.83
CA ARG A 94 4.68 11.08 -2.44
C ARG A 94 4.40 10.98 -0.94
N VAL A 95 4.84 12.01 -0.21
CA VAL A 95 4.59 12.14 1.23
C VAL A 95 3.10 12.23 1.57
N GLY A 96 2.32 13.04 0.82
CA GLY A 96 0.88 13.15 1.04
C GLY A 96 0.52 13.56 2.46
N ASP A 97 -0.32 12.77 3.12
CA ASP A 97 -0.76 12.93 4.51
C ASP A 97 0.08 12.11 5.52
N ALA A 98 1.21 11.53 5.10
CA ALA A 98 2.05 10.68 5.94
C ALA A 98 2.50 11.35 7.24
N LEU A 99 2.77 12.67 7.24
CA LEU A 99 3.13 13.39 8.46
C LEU A 99 1.97 13.40 9.48
N LEU A 100 0.74 13.65 9.01
CA LEU A 100 -0.45 13.61 9.88
C LEU A 100 -0.66 12.19 10.42
N HIS A 101 -0.42 11.18 9.58
CA HIS A 101 -0.52 9.79 9.97
C HIS A 101 0.52 9.42 11.04
N ALA A 102 1.79 9.82 10.86
CA ALA A 102 2.87 9.57 11.80
C ALA A 102 2.61 10.22 13.17
N VAL A 103 2.11 11.47 13.18
CA VAL A 103 1.71 12.15 14.43
C VAL A 103 0.56 11.42 15.12
N ARG A 104 -0.49 11.02 14.38
CA ARG A 104 -1.62 10.27 14.94
C ARG A 104 -1.19 8.93 15.54
N LYS A 105 -0.13 8.32 15.01
CA LYS A 105 0.46 7.07 15.50
C LYS A 105 1.55 7.27 16.56
N GLU A 106 1.92 8.51 16.86
CA GLU A 106 2.97 8.87 17.83
C GLU A 106 4.37 8.32 17.49
N VAL A 107 4.64 8.07 16.21
CA VAL A 107 5.94 7.53 15.74
C VAL A 107 6.94 8.67 15.58
N VAL A 108 7.63 9.03 16.67
CA VAL A 108 8.54 10.18 16.72
C VAL A 108 9.63 10.12 15.65
N GLY A 109 10.26 8.95 15.46
CA GLY A 109 11.31 8.79 14.44
C GLY A 109 10.82 9.05 13.01
N ALA A 110 9.61 8.58 12.68
CA ALA A 110 8.99 8.87 11.38
C ALA A 110 8.70 10.37 11.22
N VAL A 111 8.20 11.03 12.26
CA VAL A 111 7.96 12.49 12.26
C VAL A 111 9.26 13.25 12.00
N GLU A 112 10.35 12.89 12.68
CA GLU A 112 11.67 13.51 12.48
C GLU A 112 12.17 13.34 11.04
N LEU A 113 12.12 12.11 10.50
CA LEU A 113 12.52 11.83 9.13
C LEU A 113 11.70 12.63 8.11
N LEU A 114 10.38 12.69 8.29
CA LEU A 114 9.48 13.43 7.41
C LEU A 114 9.71 14.95 7.46
N LEU A 115 9.97 15.51 8.64
CA LEU A 115 10.26 16.95 8.80
C LEU A 115 11.63 17.33 8.22
N ASN A 116 12.61 16.44 8.33
CA ASN A 116 13.96 16.64 7.81
C ASN A 116 14.06 16.37 6.30
N HIS A 117 13.07 15.68 5.71
CA HIS A 117 13.02 15.43 4.29
C HIS A 117 12.74 16.70 3.49
N LYS A 118 13.80 17.33 2.98
CA LYS A 118 13.70 18.46 2.06
C LYS A 118 13.38 17.94 0.67
N LYS A 119 12.14 18.11 0.24
CA LYS A 119 11.81 17.96 -1.18
C LYS A 119 12.70 18.95 -1.96
N PRO A 120 13.43 18.53 -3.02
CA PRO A 120 14.14 19.48 -3.86
C PRO A 120 13.10 20.49 -4.34
N ARG A 121 13.24 21.75 -3.91
CA ARG A 121 12.39 22.83 -4.39
C ARG A 121 12.58 22.84 -5.90
N GLY A 122 11.53 22.46 -6.63
CA GLY A 122 11.49 22.72 -8.06
C GLY A 122 11.84 24.19 -8.24
N GLU A 123 12.93 24.44 -8.95
CA GLU A 123 13.31 25.77 -9.37
C GLU A 123 12.06 26.44 -9.94
N ASN A 124 11.75 27.63 -9.43
CA ASN A 124 10.70 28.48 -10.00
C ASN A 124 11.06 28.68 -11.48
N GLN A 125 10.41 27.93 -12.37
CA GLN A 125 10.43 28.22 -13.79
C GLN A 125 9.67 29.54 -13.95
N VAL A 126 10.46 30.61 -14.09
CA VAL A 126 10.06 31.94 -14.56
C VAL A 126 9.74 31.90 -16.05
#